data_AF-A0A2S9GRU7-F1
#
_entry.id   AF-A0A2S9GRU7-F1
#
_cell.length_a   1.000
_cell.length_b   1.000
_cell.length_c   1.000
_cell.angle_alpha   90.00
_cell.angle_beta   90.00
_cell.angle_gamma   90.00
#
_symmetry.space_group_name_H-M   'P 1'
#
loop_
_entity.id
_entity.type
_entity.pdbx_description
1 polymer ?
#
loop_
_entity_poly.entity_id
_entity_poly.type
_entity_poly.pdbx_seq_one_letter_code
_entity_poly.pdbx_strand_id
1 'polypeptide(L)' 'YLRDAYNKRIPDYPKGVTVPAIVEVATGQVVTNDFAQITLDFSTEWTAHHRDGAPQLYPEPLRDEID' A
#
# COMPACT_ATOMS: atom_id res chain seq x y z
N TYR A 1 -15.92 -10.70 -2.73
CA TYR A 1 -14.89 -10.64 -3.79
C TYR A 1 -14.12 -9.33 -3.69
N LEU A 2 -12.90 -9.22 -4.27
CA LEU A 2 -12.10 -7.99 -4.18
C LEU A 2 -12.77 -6.76 -4.82
N ARG A 3 -13.54 -6.95 -5.91
CA ARG A 3 -14.34 -5.88 -6.53
C ARG A 3 -15.27 -5.19 -5.53
N ASP A 4 -15.85 -5.92 -4.59
CA ASP A 4 -16.79 -5.36 -3.62
C ASP A 4 -16.12 -4.27 -2.76
N ALA A 5 -14.84 -4.43 -2.43
CA ALA A 5 -14.10 -3.44 -1.65
C ALA A 5 -13.80 -2.15 -2.45
N TYR A 6 -13.59 -2.26 -3.77
CA TYR A 6 -13.48 -1.09 -4.65
C TYR A 6 -14.83 -0.38 -4.78
N ASN A 7 -15.90 -1.15 -5.03
CA ASN A 7 -17.25 -0.62 -5.18
C ASN A 7 -17.78 0.03 -3.90
N LYS A 8 -17.40 -0.48 -2.71
CA LYS A 8 -17.72 0.13 -1.41
C LYS A 8 -17.13 1.54 -1.26
N ARG A 9 -16.00 1.84 -1.90
CA ARG A 9 -15.39 3.19 -1.88
C ARG A 9 -15.94 4.07 -2.99
N ILE A 10 -15.99 3.53 -4.22
CA ILE A 10 -16.46 4.21 -5.42
C ILE A 10 -17.45 3.26 -6.09
N PRO A 11 -18.78 3.53 -6.01
CA PRO A 11 -19.78 2.73 -6.70
C PRO A 11 -19.47 2.56 -8.19
N ASP A 12 -19.65 1.34 -8.70
CA ASP A 12 -19.38 0.95 -10.09
C ASP A 12 -17.97 1.31 -10.59
N TYR A 13 -16.96 1.03 -9.75
CA TYR A 13 -15.57 1.50 -9.95
C TYR A 13 -15.04 1.28 -11.39
N PRO A 14 -14.68 2.39 -12.09
CA PRO A 14 -14.17 2.48 -13.45
C PRO A 14 -13.29 1.39 -14.02
N LYS A 15 -12.26 1.15 -13.22
CA LYS A 15 -10.95 0.71 -13.66
C LYS A 15 -10.70 -0.74 -13.22
N GLY A 16 -9.53 -1.26 -13.53
CA GLY A 16 -9.13 -2.61 -13.14
C GLY A 16 -9.22 -2.84 -11.62
N VAL A 17 -9.72 -4.03 -11.21
CA VAL A 17 -9.43 -4.55 -9.86
C VAL A 17 -8.03 -5.12 -9.91
N THR A 18 -7.11 -4.57 -9.14
CA THR A 18 -5.74 -5.07 -9.11
C THR A 18 -5.37 -5.52 -7.70
N VAL A 19 -4.35 -6.38 -7.66
CA VAL A 19 -3.60 -6.73 -6.45
C VAL A 19 -2.17 -6.19 -6.61
N PRO A 20 -1.49 -5.82 -5.52
CA PRO A 20 -1.99 -5.70 -4.14
C PRO A 20 -3.01 -4.57 -3.96
N ALA A 21 -3.82 -4.65 -2.90
CA ALA A 21 -4.74 -3.60 -2.47
C ALA A 21 -4.82 -3.57 -0.94
N ILE A 22 -4.65 -2.39 -0.35
CA ILE A 22 -4.83 -2.17 1.09
C ILE A 22 -6.29 -1.81 1.33
N VAL A 23 -6.95 -2.54 2.23
CA VAL A 23 -8.35 -2.35 2.59
C VAL A 23 -8.44 -1.95 4.05
N GLU A 24 -9.17 -0.88 4.35
CA GLU A 24 -9.50 -0.53 5.72
C GLU A 24 -10.61 -1.47 6.22
N VAL A 25 -10.36 -2.17 7.32
CA VAL A 25 -11.16 -3.35 7.72
C VAL A 25 -12.59 -2.98 8.13
N ALA A 26 -12.78 -1.85 8.82
CA ALA A 26 -14.06 -1.46 9.39
C ALA A 26 -15.10 -1.08 8.31
N THR A 27 -14.69 -0.30 7.33
CA THR A 27 -15.52 0.09 6.17
C THR A 27 -15.50 -0.97 5.07
N GLY A 28 -14.43 -1.76 4.99
CA GLY A 28 -14.17 -2.70 3.90
C GLY A 28 -13.87 -2.01 2.57
N GLN A 29 -13.43 -0.75 2.61
CA GLN A 29 -13.09 0.05 1.43
C GLN A 29 -11.60 -0.09 1.07
N VAL A 30 -11.30 -0.17 -0.22
CA VAL A 30 -9.90 -0.07 -0.70
C VAL A 30 -9.35 1.32 -0.43
N VAL A 31 -8.26 1.43 0.33
CA VAL A 31 -7.55 2.69 0.61
C VAL A 31 -6.56 3.03 -0.50
N THR A 32 -5.80 2.04 -0.96
CA THR A 32 -4.84 2.22 -2.06
C THR A 32 -4.57 0.89 -2.75
N ASN A 33 -4.28 0.96 -4.05
CA ASN A 33 -3.77 -0.13 -4.87
C ASN A 33 -2.50 0.28 -5.64
N ASP A 34 -1.84 1.37 -5.20
CA ASP A 34 -0.59 1.88 -5.77
C ASP A 34 0.59 1.04 -5.28
N PHE A 35 0.89 -0.04 -6.01
CA PHE A 35 1.88 -1.04 -5.57
C PHE A 35 3.29 -0.49 -5.41
N ALA A 36 3.69 0.52 -6.19
CA ALA A 36 5.02 1.12 -6.10
C ALA A 36 5.14 1.94 -4.81
N GLN A 37 4.13 2.75 -4.50
CA GLN A 37 4.11 3.52 -3.27
C GLN A 37 3.93 2.63 -2.03
N ILE A 38 3.10 1.59 -2.09
CA ILE A 38 2.81 0.69 -0.97
C ILE A 38 4.11 0.11 -0.38
N THR A 39 5.08 -0.29 -1.20
CA THR A 39 6.33 -0.87 -0.70
C THR A 39 7.26 0.15 -0.06
N LEU A 40 7.23 1.40 -0.55
CA LEU A 40 7.97 2.51 0.06
C LEU A 40 7.36 2.88 1.42
N ASP A 41 6.03 2.99 1.48
CA ASP A 41 5.30 3.31 2.71
C ASP A 41 5.52 2.25 3.79
N PHE A 42 5.60 0.96 3.43
CA PHE A 42 5.98 -0.08 4.39
C PHE A 42 7.39 0.11 4.96
N SER A 43 8.30 0.69 4.18
CA SER A 43 9.67 0.96 4.62
C SER A 43 9.77 2.26 5.45
N THR A 44 8.92 3.26 5.20
CA THR A 44 9.00 4.58 5.83
C THR A 44 7.93 4.86 6.88
N GLU A 45 6.65 4.68 6.55
CA GLU A 45 5.52 5.06 7.41
C GLU A 45 5.22 4.01 8.49
N TRP A 46 5.55 2.74 8.23
CA TRP A 46 5.32 1.64 9.17
C TRP A 46 6.52 1.35 10.09
N THR A 47 7.53 2.22 10.12
CA THR A 47 8.80 1.97 10.82
C THR A 47 8.63 1.64 12.31
N ALA A 48 7.64 2.25 12.97
CA ALA A 48 7.33 2.00 14.38
C ALA A 48 6.84 0.56 14.68
N HIS A 49 6.46 -0.19 13.65
CA HIS A 49 5.95 -1.57 13.74
C HIS A 49 6.93 -2.61 13.19
N HIS A 50 8.13 -2.19 12.79
CA HIS A 50 9.14 -3.11 12.31
C HIS A 50 9.66 -3.98 13.45
N ARG A 51 9.98 -5.24 13.15
CA ARG A 51 10.71 -6.11 14.08
C ARG A 51 12.14 -5.60 14.27
N ASP A 52 12.75 -5.97 15.40
CA ASP A 52 14.17 -5.72 15.62
C ASP A 52 15.03 -6.33 14.49
N GLY A 53 16.01 -5.55 14.04
CA GLY A 53 16.90 -5.92 12.93
C GLY A 53 16.22 -5.95 11.56
N ALA A 54 15.11 -5.24 11.36
CA ALA A 54 14.59 -4.98 10.01
C ALA A 54 15.62 -4.16 9.20
N PRO A 55 15.88 -4.51 7.93
CA PRO A 55 16.84 -3.79 7.10
C PRO A 55 16.26 -2.47 6.59
N GLN A 56 17.15 -1.53 6.23
CA GLN A 56 16.79 -0.30 5.54
C GLN A 56 16.71 -0.56 4.04
N LEU A 57 15.51 -0.84 3.52
CA LEU A 57 15.30 -1.13 2.10
C LEU A 57 15.27 0.12 1.22
N TYR A 58 14.95 1.28 1.79
CA TYR A 58 14.86 2.56 1.08
C TYR A 58 15.46 3.73 1.90
N PRO A 59 16.75 3.65 2.26
CA PRO A 59 17.41 4.65 3.09
C PRO A 59 17.63 5.96 2.33
N GLU A 60 17.46 7.10 3.02
CA GLU A 60 17.54 8.45 2.43
C GLU A 60 18.78 8.68 1.55
N PRO A 61 20.02 8.30 1.94
CA PRO A 61 21.21 8.56 1.12
C PRO A 61 21.28 7.77 -0.19
N LEU A 62 20.46 6.73 -0.39
CA LEU A 62 20.49 5.87 -1.58
C LEU A 62 19.25 6.04 -2.48
N ARG A 63 18.29 6.89 -2.10
CA ARG A 63 17.00 6.98 -2.84
C ARG A 63 17.19 7.39 -4.30
N ASP A 64 18.01 8.40 -4.55
CA ASP A 64 18.31 8.88 -5.91
C ASP A 64 18.96 7.82 -6.81
N GLU A 65 19.63 6.81 -6.24
CA GLU A 65 20.20 5.68 -7.00
C GLU A 65 19.20 4.54 -7.19
N ILE A 66 18.24 4.39 -6.26
CA ILE A 66 17.22 3.34 -6.29
C ILE A 66 16.09 3.68 -7.28
N ASP A 67 15.73 4.96 -7.38
CA ASP A 67 14.62 5.48 -8.22
C ASP A 67 14.95 5.48 -9.73
#